data_AF-A0ABD3U3N5-F1
#
_entry.id   AF-A0ABD3U3N5-F1
#
_cell.length_a   1.000
_cell.length_b   1.000
_cell.length_c   1.000
_cell.angle_alpha   90.00
_cell.angle_beta   90.00
_cell.angle_gamma   90.00
#
_symmetry.space_group_name_H-M   'P 1'
#
loop_
_entity.id
_entity.type
_entity.pdbx_description
1 polymer ?
#
loop_
_entity_poly.entity_id
_entity_poly.type
_entity_poly.pdbx_seq_one_letter_code
_entity_poly.pdbx_strand_id
1 'polypeptide(L)'
;MLIICVIVIIIIIIIIIIIYIISNSSSSSSSSSSSSSSSSSTSSTIRIIIVIINRRHFEGQELFESCGEIIALSIFMLVSIVTANSDCPISCECDDDGETVDISCIGTIPKTLPLNTRVVNITDIEYYYLDQVHFNDARWANVTKLYLRGGRVKVVCGNTFWNVRNLTHLQISFTELDYIDFSAFSQLKILLTLDLSGNYKILFDNVAFGLNVTKFTNNLE
;
A
#
# COMPACT_ATOMS: atom_id res chain seq x y z
N MET A 1 24.46 9.04 37.77
CA MET A 1 23.27 8.38 37.18
C MET A 1 22.27 9.39 36.65
N LEU A 2 21.74 10.34 37.45
CA LEU A 2 20.79 11.36 36.99
C LEU A 2 21.30 12.16 35.76
N ILE A 3 22.56 12.58 35.78
CA ILE A 3 23.20 13.34 34.68
C ILE A 3 23.25 12.51 33.39
N ILE A 4 23.56 11.21 33.49
CA ILE A 4 23.62 10.30 32.33
C ILE A 4 22.20 10.11 31.76
N CYS A 5 21.18 9.93 32.61
CA CYS A 5 19.79 9.85 32.16
C CYS A 5 19.32 11.14 31.47
N VAL A 6 19.67 12.31 32.01
CA VAL A 6 19.35 13.61 31.40
C VAL A 6 20.01 13.76 30.03
N ILE A 7 21.30 13.37 29.90
CA ILE A 7 22.02 13.40 28.62
C ILE A 7 21.35 12.48 27.59
N VAL A 8 20.98 11.24 27.97
CA VAL A 8 20.30 10.29 27.09
C VAL A 8 18.94 10.81 26.64
N ILE A 9 18.15 11.40 27.56
CA ILE A 9 16.85 12.01 27.22
C ILE A 9 17.03 13.17 26.24
N ILE A 10 18.02 14.05 26.47
CA ILE A 10 18.32 15.15 25.56
C ILE A 10 18.72 14.64 24.17
N ILE A 11 19.55 13.59 24.10
CA ILE A 11 19.94 12.96 22.82
C ILE A 11 18.71 12.39 22.09
N ILE A 12 17.80 11.69 22.80
CA ILE A 12 16.56 11.16 22.22
C ILE A 12 15.68 12.29 21.68
N ILE A 13 15.50 13.37 22.45
CA ILE A 13 14.72 14.54 22.02
C ILE A 13 15.33 15.18 20.77
N ILE A 14 16.66 15.33 20.71
CA ILE A 14 17.35 15.87 19.54
C ILE A 14 17.14 14.98 18.31
N ILE A 15 17.24 13.65 18.47
CA ILE A 15 16.97 12.69 17.39
C ILE A 15 15.52 12.81 16.89
N ILE A 16 14.54 12.93 17.79
CA ILE A 16 13.12 13.12 17.44
C ILE A 16 12.93 14.42 16.65
N ILE A 17 13.54 15.53 17.10
CA ILE A 17 13.47 16.82 16.40
C ILE A 17 14.09 16.72 15.00
N ILE A 18 15.23 16.06 14.87
CA ILE A 18 15.90 15.86 13.57
C ILE A 18 15.01 15.03 12.62
N ILE A 19 14.45 13.91 13.09
CA ILE A 19 13.55 13.07 12.30
C ILE A 19 12.32 13.88 11.88
N TYR A 20 11.70 14.62 12.80
CA TYR A 20 10.56 15.49 12.50
C TYR A 20 10.91 16.53 11.43
N ILE A 21 12.05 17.21 11.56
CA ILE A 21 12.52 18.18 10.57
C ILE A 21 12.72 17.50 9.21
N ILE A 22 13.37 16.33 9.15
CA ILE A 22 13.60 15.60 7.89
C ILE A 22 12.26 15.19 7.25
N SER A 23 11.32 14.65 8.03
CA SER A 23 9.98 14.27 7.58
C SER A 23 9.18 15.46 7.05
N ASN A 24 9.40 16.66 7.61
CA ASN A 24 8.73 17.90 7.19
C ASN A 24 9.55 18.76 6.21
N SER A 25 10.76 18.34 5.82
CA SER A 25 11.62 19.04 4.85
C SER A 25 11.22 18.77 3.40
N SER A 26 10.27 17.85 3.20
CA SER A 26 9.56 17.67 1.95
C SER A 26 8.16 18.29 2.09
N SER A 27 7.81 19.18 1.15
CA SER A 27 6.47 19.74 0.92
C SER A 27 6.11 21.04 1.64
N SER A 28 6.45 22.16 1.00
CA SER A 28 5.66 23.38 1.06
C SER A 28 4.29 23.16 0.39
N SER A 29 3.19 23.17 1.15
CA SER A 29 2.00 24.04 0.97
C SER A 29 0.77 23.54 1.75
N SER A 30 0.18 24.47 2.53
CA SER A 30 -1.23 24.67 2.95
C SER A 30 -2.30 23.61 2.61
N SER A 31 -3.33 23.30 3.41
CA SER A 31 -3.93 23.90 4.61
C SER A 31 -5.16 23.08 5.06
N SER A 32 -5.37 22.98 6.38
CA SER A 32 -6.64 22.92 7.15
C SER A 32 -7.73 21.85 6.94
N SER A 33 -8.04 21.21 8.08
CA SER A 33 -9.36 20.97 8.72
C SER A 33 -10.08 19.61 8.62
N SER A 34 -9.98 18.87 9.74
CA SER A 34 -11.03 18.18 10.54
C SER A 34 -12.03 17.20 9.90
N SER A 35 -11.97 15.93 10.33
CA SER A 35 -12.83 15.27 11.36
C SER A 35 -13.31 13.84 10.99
N SER A 36 -13.09 12.90 11.93
CA SER A 36 -13.88 11.67 12.28
C SER A 36 -14.29 10.69 11.15
N SER A 37 -14.23 9.35 11.25
CA SER A 37 -14.24 8.42 12.40
C SER A 37 -14.16 6.94 11.95
N SER A 38 -13.53 6.12 12.81
CA SER A 38 -13.89 4.74 13.24
C SER A 38 -13.74 3.48 12.35
N SER A 39 -12.89 2.58 12.88
CA SER A 39 -13.09 1.12 13.11
C SER A 39 -12.88 0.16 11.92
N SER A 40 -12.30 -1.05 11.99
CA SER A 40 -11.95 -1.95 13.09
C SER A 40 -11.10 -3.13 12.56
N SER A 41 -10.17 -3.65 13.38
CA SER A 41 -9.90 -5.10 13.57
C SER A 41 -8.79 -5.36 14.61
N THR A 42 -8.93 -4.79 15.81
CA THR A 42 -8.08 -5.08 16.99
C THR A 42 -8.76 -6.07 17.93
N SER A 43 -9.33 -7.18 17.44
CA SER A 43 -10.16 -8.07 18.29
C SER A 43 -9.55 -9.44 18.64
N SER A 44 -8.49 -9.90 17.97
CA SER A 44 -8.02 -11.29 18.18
C SER A 44 -6.78 -11.39 19.08
N THR A 45 -5.87 -10.42 19.03
CA THR A 45 -4.58 -10.48 19.75
C THR A 45 -4.70 -10.04 21.22
N ILE A 46 -5.61 -9.10 21.50
CA ILE A 46 -5.79 -8.50 22.85
C ILE A 46 -6.37 -9.52 23.86
N ARG A 47 -7.20 -10.47 23.39
CA ARG A 47 -7.78 -11.51 24.28
C ARG A 47 -6.76 -12.51 24.81
N ILE A 48 -5.69 -12.78 24.06
CA ILE A 48 -4.66 -13.75 24.45
C ILE A 48 -3.70 -13.15 25.49
N ILE A 49 -3.37 -11.86 25.36
CA ILE A 49 -2.41 -11.17 26.23
C ILE A 49 -3.00 -10.90 27.62
N ILE A 50 -4.30 -10.58 27.73
CA ILE A 50 -4.97 -10.40 29.04
C ILE A 50 -4.96 -11.69 29.86
N VAL A 51 -5.08 -12.86 29.22
CA VAL A 51 -5.06 -14.16 29.91
C VAL A 51 -3.66 -14.50 30.45
N ILE A 52 -2.60 -14.06 29.78
CA ILE A 52 -1.21 -14.29 30.20
C ILE A 52 -0.82 -13.35 31.34
N ILE A 53 -1.28 -12.09 31.30
CA ILE A 53 -0.96 -11.08 32.33
C ILE A 53 -1.67 -11.40 33.67
N ASN A 54 -2.86 -12.01 33.66
CA ASN A 54 -3.64 -12.23 34.88
C ASN A 54 -3.21 -13.45 35.73
N ARG A 55 -2.11 -14.15 35.37
CA ARG A 55 -1.72 -15.42 36.02
C ARG A 55 -0.37 -15.47 36.74
N ARG A 56 0.29 -14.33 37.00
CA ARG A 56 1.47 -14.34 37.87
C ARG A 56 1.42 -13.26 38.96
N HIS A 57 1.17 -13.73 40.17
CA HIS A 57 1.36 -13.01 41.43
C HIS A 57 2.48 -13.74 42.19
N PHE A 58 3.63 -13.10 42.39
CA PHE A 58 4.60 -13.31 43.50
C PHE A 58 5.82 -12.37 43.29
N GLU A 59 5.89 -11.24 44.01
CA GLU A 59 6.70 -10.97 45.22
C GLU A 59 8.19 -10.63 44.96
N GLY A 60 8.54 -9.34 45.18
CA GLY A 60 9.81 -8.90 45.77
C GLY A 60 10.96 -8.41 44.86
N GLN A 61 11.01 -7.10 44.54
CA GLN A 61 12.22 -6.24 44.64
C GLN A 61 11.90 -4.78 44.23
N GLU A 62 12.04 -3.84 45.18
CA GLU A 62 11.82 -2.41 44.97
C GLU A 62 13.08 -1.68 44.45
N LEU A 63 12.85 -0.69 43.57
CA LEU A 63 13.63 0.56 43.35
C LEU A 63 14.70 0.69 42.25
N PHE A 64 14.94 -0.28 41.36
CA PHE A 64 15.86 -0.07 40.21
C PHE A 64 15.31 -0.38 38.79
N GLU A 65 14.07 -0.84 38.64
CA GLU A 65 13.50 -1.19 37.32
C GLU A 65 12.57 -0.11 36.70
N SER A 66 12.21 0.94 37.45
CA SER A 66 11.18 1.89 37.00
C SER A 66 11.60 2.76 35.81
N CYS A 67 12.89 3.11 35.67
CA CYS A 67 13.34 3.98 34.58
C CYS A 67 13.42 3.24 33.24
N GLY A 68 13.84 1.98 33.26
CA GLY A 68 13.89 1.12 32.07
C GLY A 68 12.49 0.82 31.53
N GLU A 69 11.53 0.55 32.41
CA GLU A 69 10.13 0.33 32.01
C GLU A 69 9.46 1.59 31.48
N ILE A 70 9.67 2.76 32.09
CA ILE A 70 9.10 4.02 31.59
C ILE A 70 9.72 4.42 30.23
N ILE A 71 11.02 4.20 30.06
CA ILE A 71 11.70 4.42 28.77
C ILE A 71 11.18 3.42 27.73
N ALA A 72 11.04 2.14 28.08
CA ALA A 72 10.49 1.13 27.18
C ALA A 72 9.02 1.41 26.83
N LEU A 73 8.19 1.82 27.78
CA LEU A 73 6.78 2.18 27.56
C LEU A 73 6.63 3.46 26.76
N SER A 74 7.49 4.47 26.98
CA SER A 74 7.48 5.71 26.19
C SER A 74 8.01 5.47 24.77
N ILE A 75 9.06 4.67 24.57
CA ILE A 75 9.51 4.22 23.26
C ILE A 75 8.44 3.36 22.59
N PHE A 76 7.80 2.45 23.30
CA PHE A 76 6.74 1.59 22.75
C PHE A 76 5.50 2.40 22.36
N MET A 77 5.12 3.40 23.15
CA MET A 77 4.05 4.35 22.81
C MET A 77 4.45 5.22 21.61
N LEU A 78 5.68 5.72 21.56
CA LEU A 78 6.19 6.50 20.42
C LEU A 78 6.28 5.66 19.15
N VAL A 79 6.76 4.42 19.23
CA VAL A 79 6.78 3.46 18.12
C VAL A 79 5.36 3.15 17.69
N SER A 80 4.43 2.92 18.62
CA SER A 80 3.01 2.67 18.31
C SER A 80 2.35 3.86 17.62
N ILE A 81 2.71 5.10 18.00
CA ILE A 81 2.26 6.34 17.34
C ILE A 81 2.88 6.49 15.95
N VAL A 82 4.17 6.17 15.80
CA VAL A 82 4.88 6.17 14.50
C VAL A 82 4.37 5.07 13.56
N THR A 83 3.95 3.92 14.11
CA THR A 83 3.35 2.81 13.36
C THR A 83 1.83 2.91 13.22
N ALA A 84 1.19 3.92 13.81
CA ALA A 84 -0.27 4.08 13.73
C ALA A 84 -0.75 4.47 12.32
N ASN A 85 0.15 4.76 11.39
CA ASN A 85 -0.17 5.40 10.11
C ASN A 85 0.49 4.76 8.86
N SER A 86 0.79 3.45 8.83
CA SER A 86 1.21 2.84 7.55
C SER A 86 0.80 1.38 7.36
N ASP A 87 -0.45 1.17 6.94
CA ASP A 87 -0.84 -0.01 6.15
C ASP A 87 -0.19 -0.01 4.74
N CYS A 88 0.73 0.93 4.48
CA CYS A 88 1.44 1.04 3.22
C CYS A 88 2.46 -0.10 3.06
N PRO A 89 2.43 -0.86 1.95
CA PRO A 89 3.39 -1.92 1.67
C PRO A 89 4.84 -1.44 1.60
N ILE A 90 5.78 -2.31 2.00
CA ILE A 90 7.22 -1.98 2.15
C ILE A 90 7.88 -1.45 0.86
N SER A 91 7.41 -1.88 -0.31
CA SER A 91 7.95 -1.49 -1.62
C SER A 91 7.14 -0.40 -2.31
N CYS A 92 6.32 0.32 -1.53
CA CYS A 92 5.40 1.31 -2.04
C CYS A 92 5.43 2.59 -1.22
N GLU A 93 5.07 3.67 -1.89
CA GLU A 93 4.80 4.98 -1.32
C GLU A 93 3.28 5.22 -1.42
N CYS A 94 2.70 5.71 -0.34
CA CYS A 94 1.26 5.97 -0.26
C CYS A 94 1.03 7.45 0.00
N ASP A 95 0.14 8.05 -0.78
CA ASP A 95 -0.37 9.40 -0.62
C ASP A 95 -1.83 9.31 -0.17
N ASP A 96 -2.13 9.89 1.00
CA ASP A 96 -3.44 9.84 1.63
C ASP A 96 -3.96 11.27 1.81
N ASP A 97 -5.03 11.60 1.07
CA ASP A 97 -5.67 12.91 1.11
C ASP A 97 -6.82 13.00 2.14
N GLY A 98 -7.07 11.92 2.89
CA GLY A 98 -8.14 11.77 3.87
C GLY A 98 -9.43 11.16 3.31
N GLU A 99 -9.58 11.04 1.98
CA GLU A 99 -10.71 10.39 1.33
C GLU A 99 -10.28 9.12 0.59
N THR A 100 -9.16 9.20 -0.12
CA THR A 100 -8.61 8.14 -0.95
C THR A 100 -7.12 7.97 -0.72
N VAL A 101 -6.65 6.74 -0.97
CA VAL A 101 -5.21 6.45 -0.94
C VAL A 101 -4.75 6.13 -2.36
N ASP A 102 -3.74 6.87 -2.79
CA ASP A 102 -3.02 6.63 -4.02
C ASP A 102 -1.70 5.95 -3.68
N ILE A 103 -1.41 4.82 -4.32
CA ILE A 103 -0.22 4.02 -4.01
C ILE A 103 0.67 3.91 -5.25
N SER A 104 1.96 4.15 -5.05
CA SER A 104 3.01 4.01 -6.06
C SER A 104 4.04 2.97 -5.62
N CYS A 105 4.21 1.91 -6.39
CA CYS A 105 5.08 0.78 -6.10
C CYS A 105 6.14 0.58 -7.19
N ILE A 106 7.24 -0.06 -6.83
CA ILE A 106 8.31 -0.45 -7.76
C ILE A 106 8.53 -1.97 -7.68
N GLY A 107 8.66 -2.62 -8.83
CA GLY A 107 9.09 -4.02 -8.94
C GLY A 107 7.98 -5.05 -8.73
N THR A 108 7.26 -4.93 -7.60
CA THR A 108 6.34 -5.96 -7.12
C THR A 108 4.92 -5.46 -6.94
N ILE A 109 3.95 -6.35 -7.13
CA ILE A 109 2.55 -6.08 -6.89
C ILE A 109 2.26 -6.36 -5.41
N PRO A 110 1.79 -5.37 -4.63
CA PRO A 110 1.56 -5.55 -3.20
C PRO A 110 0.38 -6.50 -2.97
N LYS A 111 0.58 -7.51 -2.11
CA LYS A 111 -0.50 -8.45 -1.78
C LYS A 111 -1.65 -7.78 -1.03
N THR A 112 -1.32 -6.81 -0.18
CA THR A 112 -2.22 -6.09 0.70
C THR A 112 -2.22 -4.63 0.28
N LEU A 113 -3.39 -4.03 0.14
CA LEU A 113 -3.54 -2.59 -0.08
C LEU A 113 -4.01 -1.89 1.21
N PRO A 114 -3.72 -0.59 1.37
CA PRO A 114 -4.41 0.24 2.35
C PRO A 114 -5.93 0.22 2.16
N LEU A 115 -6.66 0.66 3.19
CA LEU A 115 -8.09 0.94 3.04
C LEU A 115 -8.29 2.13 2.08
N ASN A 116 -9.44 2.16 1.41
CA ASN A 116 -9.81 3.23 0.48
C ASN A 116 -8.81 3.49 -0.68
N THR A 117 -7.94 2.52 -1.00
CA THR A 117 -7.09 2.64 -2.18
C THR A 117 -7.91 2.71 -3.47
N ARG A 118 -7.72 3.78 -4.25
CA ARG A 118 -8.45 4.02 -5.51
C ARG A 118 -7.54 3.97 -6.72
N VAL A 119 -6.32 4.46 -6.59
CA VAL A 119 -5.32 4.51 -7.66
C VAL A 119 -4.11 3.70 -7.26
N VAL A 120 -3.69 2.80 -8.15
CA VAL A 120 -2.50 1.98 -7.96
C VAL A 120 -1.59 2.18 -9.16
N ASN A 121 -0.38 2.64 -8.91
CA ASN A 121 0.69 2.79 -9.90
C ASN A 121 1.83 1.84 -9.56
N ILE A 122 2.21 0.99 -10.51
CA ILE A 122 3.28 0.02 -10.33
C ILE A 122 4.22 0.15 -11.52
N THR A 123 5.47 0.47 -11.22
CA THR A 123 6.52 0.65 -12.22
C THR A 123 7.57 -0.45 -12.15
N ASP A 124 8.22 -0.71 -13.29
CA ASP A 124 9.31 -1.67 -13.45
C ASP A 124 8.95 -3.09 -12.97
N ILE A 125 7.83 -3.63 -13.47
CA ILE A 125 7.29 -4.89 -12.98
C ILE A 125 8.22 -6.05 -13.34
N GLU A 126 8.66 -6.79 -12.32
CA GLU A 126 9.65 -7.86 -12.48
C GLU A 126 9.04 -9.21 -12.89
N TYR A 127 7.71 -9.34 -12.89
CA TYR A 127 7.01 -10.56 -13.26
C TYR A 127 7.04 -10.80 -14.77
N TYR A 128 7.14 -12.08 -15.17
CA TYR A 128 7.01 -12.48 -16.57
C TYR A 128 5.54 -12.55 -17.02
N TYR A 129 4.65 -13.00 -16.13
CA TYR A 129 3.22 -13.13 -16.39
C TYR A 129 2.41 -12.51 -15.26
N LEU A 130 1.20 -12.05 -15.58
CA LEU A 130 0.20 -11.59 -14.61
C LEU A 130 -0.99 -12.54 -14.62
N ASP A 131 -1.42 -12.94 -13.42
CA ASP A 131 -2.57 -13.82 -13.18
C ASP A 131 -3.42 -13.32 -12.00
N GLN A 132 -4.47 -14.06 -11.68
CA GLN A 132 -5.38 -13.72 -10.58
C GLN A 132 -4.70 -13.66 -9.21
N VAL A 133 -3.60 -14.41 -8.99
CA VAL A 133 -2.91 -14.47 -7.69
C VAL A 133 -2.28 -13.12 -7.34
N HIS A 134 -1.87 -12.34 -8.35
CA HIS A 134 -1.29 -11.02 -8.14
C HIS A 134 -2.28 -9.99 -7.57
N PHE A 135 -3.59 -10.18 -7.81
CA PHE A 135 -4.65 -9.26 -7.41
C PHE A 135 -5.69 -9.94 -6.50
N ASN A 136 -5.27 -10.89 -5.67
CA ASN A 136 -6.19 -11.78 -4.97
C ASN A 136 -6.88 -11.19 -3.72
N ASP A 137 -6.32 -10.15 -3.10
CA ASP A 137 -6.88 -9.53 -1.91
C ASP A 137 -8.19 -8.78 -2.21
N ALA A 138 -9.14 -8.82 -1.28
CA ALA A 138 -10.47 -8.23 -1.48
C ALA A 138 -10.43 -6.70 -1.68
N ARG A 139 -9.39 -6.00 -1.20
CA ARG A 139 -9.26 -4.54 -1.34
C ARG A 139 -8.97 -4.13 -2.77
N TRP A 140 -8.46 -5.02 -3.63
CA TRP A 140 -8.34 -4.76 -5.06
C TRP A 140 -9.68 -4.43 -5.71
N ALA A 141 -10.80 -4.87 -5.13
CA ALA A 141 -12.14 -4.51 -5.61
C ALA A 141 -12.47 -3.01 -5.46
N ASN A 142 -11.71 -2.26 -4.67
CA ASN A 142 -11.90 -0.81 -4.51
C ASN A 142 -11.13 0.02 -5.54
N VAL A 143 -10.15 -0.60 -6.22
CA VAL A 143 -9.27 0.07 -7.17
C VAL A 143 -10.06 0.43 -8.43
N THR A 144 -9.92 1.68 -8.86
CA THR A 144 -10.62 2.26 -10.01
C THR A 144 -9.68 2.62 -11.15
N LYS A 145 -8.41 2.89 -10.83
CA LYS A 145 -7.35 3.17 -11.81
C LYS A 145 -6.13 2.31 -11.48
N LEU A 146 -5.68 1.52 -12.46
CA LEU A 146 -4.51 0.67 -12.33
C LEU A 146 -3.53 0.97 -13.46
N TYR A 147 -2.33 1.39 -13.07
CA TYR A 147 -1.23 1.70 -13.96
C TYR A 147 -0.11 0.69 -13.76
N LEU A 148 0.16 -0.12 -14.78
CA LEU A 148 1.24 -1.10 -14.84
C LEU A 148 2.20 -0.64 -15.93
N ARG A 149 3.38 -0.14 -15.56
CA ARG A 149 4.29 0.49 -16.52
C ARG A 149 5.71 -0.04 -16.42
N GLY A 150 6.32 -0.36 -17.56
CA GLY A 150 7.71 -0.78 -17.59
C GLY A 150 7.93 -2.18 -17.04
N GLY A 151 9.13 -2.70 -17.23
CA GLY A 151 9.50 -4.05 -16.83
C GLY A 151 9.24 -5.07 -17.95
N ARG A 152 8.98 -6.32 -17.56
CA ARG A 152 9.08 -7.48 -18.46
C ARG A 152 7.86 -8.41 -18.47
N VAL A 153 6.68 -7.84 -18.23
CA VAL A 153 5.41 -8.59 -18.31
C VAL A 153 5.08 -8.89 -19.77
N LYS A 154 5.24 -10.17 -20.15
CA LYS A 154 4.99 -10.67 -21.50
C LYS A 154 3.61 -11.28 -21.68
N VAL A 155 3.00 -11.76 -20.60
CA VAL A 155 1.75 -12.51 -20.65
C VAL A 155 0.75 -11.99 -19.63
N VAL A 156 -0.47 -11.68 -20.07
CA VAL A 156 -1.64 -11.52 -19.19
C VAL A 156 -2.53 -12.75 -19.33
N CYS A 157 -2.62 -13.53 -18.25
CA CYS A 157 -3.41 -14.75 -18.20
C CYS A 157 -4.93 -14.50 -18.18
N GLY A 158 -5.69 -15.57 -18.36
CA GLY A 158 -7.14 -15.53 -18.21
C GLY A 158 -7.55 -15.12 -16.79
N ASN A 159 -8.61 -14.33 -16.68
CA ASN A 159 -9.17 -13.88 -15.41
C ASN A 159 -8.20 -13.12 -14.47
N THR A 160 -7.07 -12.60 -14.97
CA THR A 160 -6.09 -11.84 -14.19
C THR A 160 -6.73 -10.74 -13.34
N PHE A 161 -7.69 -10.01 -13.90
CA PHE A 161 -8.34 -8.89 -13.22
C PHE A 161 -9.67 -9.25 -12.54
N TRP A 162 -9.88 -10.52 -12.17
CA TRP A 162 -11.16 -10.99 -11.62
C TRP A 162 -11.63 -10.20 -10.39
N ASN A 163 -10.71 -9.90 -9.48
CA ASN A 163 -11.01 -9.16 -8.25
C ASN A 163 -10.93 -7.64 -8.41
N VAL A 164 -10.43 -7.13 -9.54
CA VAL A 164 -10.27 -5.69 -9.82
C VAL A 164 -11.41 -5.18 -10.71
N ARG A 165 -12.64 -5.63 -10.43
CA ARG A 165 -13.82 -5.44 -11.29
C ARG A 165 -14.33 -4.00 -11.42
N ASN A 166 -13.87 -3.09 -10.56
CA ASN A 166 -14.29 -1.68 -10.56
C ASN A 166 -13.36 -0.76 -11.35
N LEU A 167 -12.43 -1.32 -12.15
CA LEU A 167 -11.55 -0.53 -12.99
C LEU A 167 -12.32 0.25 -14.04
N THR A 168 -12.04 1.55 -14.07
CA THR A 168 -12.45 2.48 -15.13
C THR A 168 -11.27 2.81 -16.04
N HIS A 169 -10.04 2.76 -15.53
CA HIS A 169 -8.81 3.00 -16.26
C HIS A 169 -7.82 1.86 -15.99
N LEU A 170 -7.38 1.22 -17.07
CA LEU A 170 -6.32 0.22 -17.04
C LEU A 170 -5.24 0.61 -18.04
N GLN A 171 -4.01 0.73 -17.56
CA GLN A 171 -2.84 0.93 -18.39
C GLN A 171 -1.86 -0.23 -18.17
N ILE A 172 -1.47 -0.89 -19.24
CA ILE A 172 -0.39 -1.88 -19.26
C ILE A 172 0.55 -1.42 -20.37
N SER A 173 1.56 -0.62 -20.02
CA SER A 173 2.38 0.08 -21.01
C SER A 173 3.86 -0.18 -20.86
N PHE A 174 4.58 -0.26 -21.98
CA PHE A 174 6.03 -0.49 -22.01
C PHE A 174 6.47 -1.76 -21.24
N THR A 175 5.69 -2.84 -21.24
CA THR A 175 6.02 -4.07 -20.48
C THR A 175 6.59 -5.20 -21.34
N GLU A 176 6.80 -4.96 -22.64
CA GLU A 176 7.12 -6.01 -23.63
C GLU A 176 6.03 -7.08 -23.77
N LEU A 177 4.76 -6.66 -23.70
CA LEU A 177 3.63 -7.58 -23.75
C LEU A 177 3.54 -8.31 -25.10
N ASP A 178 3.50 -9.64 -25.05
CA ASP A 178 3.47 -10.55 -26.20
C ASP A 178 2.07 -11.18 -26.37
N TYR A 179 1.37 -11.46 -25.26
CA TYR A 179 0.10 -12.18 -25.27
C TYR A 179 -0.86 -11.71 -24.16
N ILE A 180 -2.14 -11.60 -24.50
CA ILE A 180 -3.25 -11.41 -23.56
C ILE A 180 -4.28 -12.50 -23.85
N ASP A 181 -4.66 -13.26 -22.83
CA ASP A 181 -5.73 -14.24 -22.92
C ASP A 181 -7.09 -13.55 -23.16
N PHE A 182 -7.94 -14.14 -24.00
CA PHE A 182 -9.25 -13.58 -24.37
C PHE A 182 -10.18 -13.31 -23.17
N SER A 183 -9.99 -14.02 -22.07
CA SER A 183 -10.79 -13.89 -20.85
C SER A 183 -10.18 -12.93 -19.81
N ALA A 184 -8.98 -12.40 -20.05
CA ALA A 184 -8.23 -11.55 -19.11
C ALA A 184 -9.07 -10.35 -18.62
N PHE A 185 -9.80 -9.71 -19.54
CA PHE A 185 -10.60 -8.52 -19.25
C PHE A 185 -12.09 -8.81 -19.02
N SER A 186 -12.49 -10.08 -18.93
CA SER A 186 -13.90 -10.48 -18.89
C SER A 186 -14.71 -9.84 -17.74
N GLN A 187 -14.07 -9.51 -16.62
CA GLN A 187 -14.72 -8.88 -15.46
C GLN A 187 -14.74 -7.35 -15.49
N LEU A 188 -14.02 -6.72 -16.43
CA LEU A 188 -13.86 -5.26 -16.50
C LEU A 188 -15.04 -4.60 -17.23
N LYS A 189 -16.25 -4.78 -16.70
CA LYS A 189 -17.51 -4.38 -17.36
C LYS A 189 -17.73 -2.88 -17.48
N ILE A 190 -17.04 -2.10 -16.65
CA ILE A 190 -17.15 -0.63 -16.59
C ILE A 190 -15.86 0.06 -17.03
N LEU A 191 -14.96 -0.66 -17.73
CA LEU A 191 -13.70 -0.10 -18.21
C LEU A 191 -13.97 0.94 -19.29
N LEU A 192 -13.48 2.16 -19.06
CA LEU A 192 -13.64 3.29 -19.97
C LEU A 192 -12.38 3.54 -20.78
N THR A 193 -11.21 3.39 -20.16
CA THR A 193 -9.92 3.65 -20.79
C THR A 193 -9.03 2.41 -20.70
N LEU A 194 -8.54 1.95 -21.85
CA LEU A 194 -7.51 0.92 -21.95
C LEU A 194 -6.30 1.47 -22.73
N ASP A 195 -5.15 1.47 -22.09
CA ASP A 195 -3.88 1.88 -22.71
C ASP A 195 -2.90 0.70 -22.73
N LEU A 196 -2.52 0.27 -23.94
CA LEU A 196 -1.55 -0.78 -24.23
C LEU A 196 -0.30 -0.25 -24.96
N SER A 197 -0.07 1.07 -24.91
CA SER A 197 1.06 1.73 -25.58
C SER A 197 2.42 1.18 -25.12
N GLY A 198 3.42 1.25 -26.00
CA GLY A 198 4.75 0.71 -25.76
C GLY A 198 4.87 -0.82 -25.86
N ASN A 199 3.79 -1.57 -26.14
CA ASN A 199 3.83 -3.02 -26.35
C ASN A 199 3.78 -3.39 -27.84
N TYR A 200 4.85 -3.11 -28.57
CA TYR A 200 4.88 -3.18 -30.04
C TYR A 200 4.67 -4.58 -30.66
N LYS A 201 4.69 -5.65 -29.85
CA LYS A 201 4.54 -7.04 -30.34
C LYS A 201 3.10 -7.53 -30.32
N ILE A 202 2.23 -6.90 -29.53
CA ILE A 202 0.83 -7.32 -29.45
C ILE A 202 0.01 -6.65 -30.55
N LEU A 203 -0.75 -7.47 -31.28
CA LEU A 203 -1.87 -7.03 -32.09
C LEU A 203 -3.13 -7.20 -31.24
N PHE A 204 -3.76 -6.09 -30.88
CA PHE A 204 -4.93 -6.09 -29.99
C PHE A 204 -6.17 -5.58 -30.72
N ASP A 205 -7.25 -6.35 -30.66
CA ASP A 205 -8.58 -6.00 -31.18
C ASP A 205 -9.56 -5.92 -30.00
N ASN A 206 -9.91 -4.70 -29.57
CA ASN A 206 -10.80 -4.49 -28.43
C ASN A 206 -12.19 -5.12 -28.60
N VAL A 207 -12.71 -5.21 -29.83
CA VAL A 207 -14.02 -5.80 -30.12
C VAL A 207 -13.97 -7.31 -29.92
N ALA A 208 -12.89 -7.98 -30.36
CA ALA A 208 -12.68 -9.41 -30.15
C ALA A 208 -12.62 -9.80 -28.66
N PHE A 209 -12.16 -8.87 -27.81
CA PHE A 209 -12.10 -9.07 -26.35
C PHE A 209 -13.40 -8.67 -25.63
N GLY A 210 -14.45 -8.26 -26.36
CA GLY A 210 -15.75 -7.90 -25.79
C GLY A 210 -15.71 -6.65 -24.91
N LEU A 211 -14.76 -5.74 -25.18
CA LEU A 211 -14.62 -4.49 -24.44
C LEU A 211 -15.33 -3.34 -25.15
N ASN A 212 -16.08 -2.55 -24.38
CA ASN A 212 -16.72 -1.32 -24.86
C ASN A 212 -16.07 -0.11 -24.19
N VAL A 213 -14.82 0.16 -24.54
CA VAL A 213 -14.03 1.28 -24.00
C VAL A 213 -14.32 2.57 -24.76
N THR A 214 -14.35 3.70 -24.05
CA THR A 214 -14.50 5.03 -24.64
C THR A 214 -13.19 5.57 -25.20
N LYS A 215 -12.06 5.12 -24.65
CA LYS A 215 -10.73 5.49 -25.10
C LYS A 215 -9.85 4.25 -25.13
N PHE A 216 -9.25 4.00 -26.28
CA PHE A 216 -8.24 2.97 -26.47
C PHE A 216 -6.95 3.64 -26.94
N THR A 217 -5.81 3.16 -26.48
CA THR A 217 -4.50 3.64 -26.92
C THR A 217 -3.60 2.43 -27.18
N ASN A 218 -3.04 2.34 -28.37
CA ASN A 218 -2.13 1.28 -28.80
C ASN A 218 -0.89 1.90 -29.46
N ASN A 219 -0.08 1.09 -30.15
CA ASN A 219 1.13 1.57 -30.85
C ASN A 219 0.86 2.08 -32.28
N LEU A 220 -0.39 2.07 -32.73
CA LEU A 220 -0.81 2.39 -34.10
C LEU A 220 -1.62 3.70 -34.18
N GLU A 221 -1.94 4.32 -33.05
CA GLU A 221 -2.66 5.61 -32.92
C GLU A 221 -1.89 6.63 -32.09
#